data_AF-A0A532ECB8-F1
#
_entry.id   AF-A0A532ECB8-F1
#
_cell.length_a   1.000
_cell.length_b   1.000
_cell.length_c   1.000
_cell.angle_alpha   90.00
_cell.angle_beta   90.00
_cell.angle_gamma   90.00
#
_symmetry.space_group_name_H-M   'P 1'
#
loop_
_entity.id
_entity.type
_entity.pdbx_description
1 polymer ?
#
loop_
_entity_poly.entity_id
_entity_poly.type
_entity_poly.pdbx_seq_one_letter_code
_entity_poly.pdbx_strand_id
1 'polypeptide(L)' 'MAQQRPITGRILEFLEGSAEYDFEALVARYPEFTWNEFFQEVGRLSRAGQIIITRGVGIFTIKHAAA' A
#
# COMPACT_ATOMS: atom_id res chain seq x y z
N MET A 1 -19.52 -16.15 4.81
CA MET A 1 -18.19 -15.98 5.42
C MET A 1 -17.78 -14.54 5.21
N ALA A 2 -17.81 -13.72 6.25
CA ALA A 2 -17.44 -12.31 6.15
C ALA A 2 -15.93 -12.24 5.89
N GLN A 3 -15.55 -12.18 4.62
CA GLN A 3 -14.17 -12.00 4.21
C GLN A 3 -13.79 -10.59 4.68
N GLN A 4 -13.10 -10.52 5.83
CA GLN A 4 -12.43 -9.33 6.32
C GLN A 4 -11.80 -8.66 5.10
N ARG A 5 -12.22 -7.44 4.76
CA ARG A 5 -11.70 -6.74 3.57
C ARG A 5 -10.17 -6.82 3.66
N PRO A 6 -9.51 -7.60 2.79
CA PRO A 6 -8.10 -7.93 2.99
C PRO A 6 -7.30 -6.64 2.91
N ILE A 7 -6.19 -6.57 3.64
CA ILE A 7 -5.21 -5.46 3.63
C ILE A 7 -4.98 -4.90 2.22
N THR A 8 -5.02 -5.75 1.20
CA THR A 8 -5.04 -5.42 -0.23
C THR A 8 -6.06 -4.35 -0.60
N GLY A 9 -7.34 -4.56 -0.26
CA GLY A 9 -8.42 -3.65 -0.61
C GLY A 9 -8.25 -2.29 0.03
N ARG A 10 -7.72 -2.24 1.26
CA ARG A 10 -7.39 -0.99 1.95
C ARG A 10 -6.26 -0.24 1.28
N ILE A 11 -5.20 -0.95 0.88
CA ILE A 11 -4.08 -0.36 0.15
C ILE A 11 -4.58 0.22 -1.18
N LEU A 12 -5.34 -0.53 -1.95
CA LEU A 12 -5.81 -0.08 -3.27
C LEU A 12 -6.80 1.09 -3.15
N GLU A 13 -7.73 1.05 -2.20
CA GLU A 13 -8.67 2.15 -1.86
C GLU A 13 -7.90 3.40 -1.43
N PHE A 14 -6.88 3.25 -0.59
CA PHE A 14 -6.03 4.36 -0.15
C PHE A 14 -5.28 5.01 -1.32
N LEU A 15 -4.85 4.21 -2.30
CA LEU A 15 -4.16 4.69 -3.48
C LEU A 15 -5.11 5.28 -4.55
N GLU A 16 -6.43 5.09 -4.45
CA GLU A 16 -7.43 5.41 -5.49
C GLU A 16 -7.72 6.92 -5.70
N GLY A 17 -6.88 7.83 -5.20
CA GLY A 17 -7.14 9.27 -5.24
C GLY A 17 -5.94 10.19 -5.40
N SER A 18 -4.70 9.67 -5.47
CA SER A 18 -3.49 10.50 -5.63
C SER A 18 -2.42 9.79 -6.45
N ALA A 19 -1.52 10.60 -7.01
CA ALA A 19 -0.41 10.12 -7.84
C ALA A 19 0.65 9.38 -7.02
N GLU A 20 0.79 9.66 -5.73
CA GLU A 20 1.83 9.10 -4.85
C GLU A 20 1.47 9.33 -3.37
N TYR A 21 1.67 8.30 -2.54
CA TYR A 21 1.44 8.38 -1.09
C TYR A 21 2.63 7.84 -0.30
N ASP A 22 2.88 8.42 0.88
CA ASP A 22 3.89 7.91 1.80
C ASP A 22 3.44 6.58 2.42
N PHE A 23 4.35 5.61 2.47
CA PHE A 23 4.12 4.33 3.12
C PHE A 23 3.81 4.49 4.61
N GLU A 24 4.44 5.45 5.28
CA GLU A 24 4.13 5.74 6.69
C GLU A 24 2.70 6.28 6.87
N ALA A 25 2.19 7.06 5.90
CA ALA A 25 0.81 7.54 5.94
C ALA A 25 -0.20 6.38 5.82
N LEU A 26 0.12 5.36 5.02
CA LEU A 26 -0.68 4.13 4.92
C LEU A 26 -0.74 3.40 6.27
N VAL A 27 0.41 3.20 6.94
CA VAL A 27 0.47 2.53 8.24
C VAL A 27 -0.26 3.34 9.32
N ALA A 28 -0.11 4.66 9.32
CA ALA A 28 -0.81 5.54 10.26
C ALA A 28 -2.33 5.59 10.03
N ARG A 29 -2.79 5.43 8.78
CA ARG A 29 -4.22 5.46 8.43
C ARG A 29 -4.98 4.22 8.89
N TYR A 30 -4.30 3.08 8.95
CA TYR A 30 -4.87 1.77 9.24
C TYR A 30 -4.09 1.06 10.36
N PRO A 31 -4.19 1.55 11.60
CA PRO A 31 -3.47 0.98 12.75
C PRO A 31 -3.93 -0.45 13.11
N GLU A 32 -4.99 -0.96 12.48
CA GLU A 32 -5.43 -2.35 12.62
C GLU A 32 -4.47 -3.37 12.00
N PHE A 33 -3.56 -2.93 11.13
CA PHE A 33 -2.51 -3.77 10.53
C PHE A 33 -1.13 -3.30 10.98
N THR A 34 -0.20 -4.24 11.07
CA THR A 34 1.19 -3.98 11.40
C THR A 34 1.97 -3.46 10.20
N TRP A 35 3.05 -2.72 10.47
CA TRP A 35 3.99 -2.26 9.45
C TRP A 35 4.51 -3.41 8.57
N ASN A 36 4.77 -4.58 9.17
CA ASN A 36 5.26 -5.75 8.43
C ASN A 36 4.19 -6.34 7.50
N GLU A 37 2.92 -6.39 7.93
CA GLU A 37 1.82 -6.84 7.05
C GLU A 37 1.68 -5.91 5.84
N PHE A 38 1.74 -4.59 6.06
CA PHE A 38 1.76 -3.63 4.96
C PHE A 38 2.97 -3.82 4.05
N PHE A 39 4.16 -4.02 4.61
CA PHE A 39 5.38 -4.16 3.84
C PHE A 39 5.35 -5.41 2.95
N GLN A 40 4.90 -6.54 3.51
CA GLN A 40 4.72 -7.79 2.77
C GLN A 40 3.70 -7.63 1.64
N GLU A 41 2.56 -7.02 1.95
CA GLU A 41 1.47 -6.88 0.99
C GLU A 41 1.79 -5.87 -0.12
N VAL A 42 2.37 -4.72 0.20
CA VAL A 42 2.87 -3.75 -0.77
C VAL A 42 3.95 -4.39 -1.65
N GLY A 43 4.85 -5.17 -1.07
CA GLY A 43 5.83 -5.94 -1.83
C GLY A 43 5.18 -6.99 -2.75
N ARG A 44 4.09 -7.64 -2.32
CA ARG A 44 3.33 -8.60 -3.12
C ARG A 44 2.66 -7.90 -4.31
N LEU A 45 1.99 -6.78 -4.06
CA LEU A 45 1.30 -5.99 -5.08
C LEU A 45 2.27 -5.38 -6.09
N SER A 46 3.45 -4.96 -5.63
CA SER A 46 4.49 -4.43 -6.53
C SER A 46 5.03 -5.49 -7.47
N ARG A 47 5.29 -6.72 -6.97
CA ARG A 47 5.68 -7.86 -7.81
C ARG A 47 4.57 -8.28 -8.78
N ALA A 48 3.31 -8.11 -8.38
CA ALA A 48 2.15 -8.35 -9.25
C ALA A 48 1.95 -7.24 -10.30
N GLY A 49 2.74 -6.16 -10.27
CA GLY A 49 2.61 -5.03 -11.18
C GLY A 49 1.37 -4.16 -10.91
N GLN A 50 0.76 -4.26 -9.73
CA GLN A 50 -0.42 -3.47 -9.37
C GLN A 50 -0.05 -2.12 -8.76
N ILE A 51 1.11 -2.03 -8.10
CA ILE A 51 1.62 -0.79 -7.49
C ILE A 51 3.10 -0.61 -7.79
N ILE A 52 3.55 0.64 -7.76
CA ILE A 52 4.96 1.03 -7.88
C ILE A 52 5.40 1.54 -6.52
N ILE A 53 6.52 1.01 -6.03
CA ILE A 53 7.19 1.48 -4.82
C ILE A 53 8.37 2.34 -5.28
N THR A 54 8.38 3.61 -4.91
CA THR A 54 9.52 4.49 -5.14
C THR A 54 10.29 4.65 -3.83
N ARG A 55 11.59 4.39 -3.85
CA ARG A 55 12.46 4.57 -2.69
C ARG A 55 13.11 5.95 -2.75
N GLY A 56 12.63 6.87 -1.93
CA GLY A 56 13.25 8.16 -1.70
C GLY A 56 14.32 8.11 -0.60
N VAL A 57 14.95 9.26 -0.34
CA VAL A 57 15.85 9.42 0.81
C VAL A 57 15.02 9.52 2.08
N GLY A 58 14.96 8.43 2.85
CA GLY A 58 14.27 8.37 4.13
C GLY A 58 12.75 8.16 4.06
N ILE A 59 12.16 8.14 2.86
CA ILE A 59 10.72 7.95 2.67
C ILE A 59 10.50 6.90 1.57
N PHE A 60 9.58 5.97 1.83
CA PHE A 60 9.06 5.07 0.80
C PHE A 60 7.71 5.59 0.36
N THR A 61 7.55 5.77 -0.94
CA THR A 61 6.28 6.17 -1.52
C THR A 61 5.72 5.04 -2.36
N ILE A 62 4.39 4.99 -2.42
CA ILE A 62 3.61 3.99 -3.13
C ILE A 62 2.59 4.67 -4.02
N LYS A 63 2.39 4.12 -5.21
CA LYS A 63 1.36 4.55 -6.16
C LYS A 63 0.82 3.39 -6.96
N HIS A 64 -0.37 3.54 -7.55
CA HIS A 64 -0.85 2.57 -8.52
C HIS A 64 0.11 2.47 -9.70
N ALA A 65 0.33 1.25 -10.18
CA ALA A 65 0.90 1.05 -11.50
C ALA A 65 -0.18 1.45 -12.50
N ALA A 66 0.03 2.56 -13.22
CA ALA A 66 -0.85 2.90 -14.32
C ALA A 66 -0.82 1.73 -15.33
N ALA A 67 -2.01 1.23 -15.67
CA ALA A 67 -2.18 0.20 -16.70
C ALA A 67 -1.64 0.67 -18.06
#